data_AF-A0A2A2JNX3-F1
#
_entry.id   AF-A0A2A2JNX3-F1
#
_cell.length_a   1.000
_cell.length_b   1.000
_cell.length_c   1.000
_cell.angle_alpha   90.00
_cell.angle_beta   90.00
_cell.angle_gamma   90.00
#
_symmetry.space_group_name_H-M   'P 1'
#
loop_
_entity.id
_entity.type
_entity.pdbx_description
1 polymer ?
#
loop_
_entity_poly.entity_id
_entity_poly.type
_entity_poly.pdbx_seq_one_letter_code
_entity_poly.pdbx_strand_id
1 'polypeptide(L)'
;MSVEEINAIWPELHPDGKRYEIVLKEIKPRQPSISDEDVQKLAFKENSHINLLTITGCKLAFLSPSISGLSALTRLTLSRNSLAKLPDSFKSLQNLKVIDVSSNNLTELPNSIGTISHLESLNAASNEISQAPDLSNLSNLITLDLSHNKFSTFPQLASDKLKRFLTLAINHNEIQELPRNFFHLSQLKDFDISHNQLKDYPVALTRMEKLKSLNLAENPFKDTRFRKLANDKRSKINAIIAYMEKTADLSILDELGENQTKVDGMAENAGKDLDKLTVDEKATEIISGNPNMTVQRDASVAKLRPYLVCCLLHDVDLKDPETMKKFINCQTKLHTSPLCSNRTLATIGTHDADRITLPLRYLAMDRDQITALHKKDPVTGSELLEALMKDAELARKRTKRSQLNPLHRYLHLVKDEPEFACLVDKTGLVISLPPITNSDHTKLSENTTSIWMEVSSPESLSICRQVMEELIKESIAIFPDAQIEQVRVEDSVQSQLVSVFPDKNDLTGMTVKRV
;
A
#
# COMPACT_ATOMS: atom_id res chain seq x y z
N MET A 1 -30.32 -15.57 -30.25
CA MET A 1 -30.57 -14.13 -30.42
C MET A 1 -29.43 -13.52 -31.19
N SER A 2 -29.71 -12.56 -32.07
CA SER A 2 -28.67 -11.84 -32.79
C SER A 2 -27.93 -10.87 -31.85
N VAL A 3 -26.74 -10.42 -32.25
CA VAL A 3 -25.97 -9.42 -31.50
C VAL A 3 -26.80 -8.13 -31.31
N GLU A 4 -27.63 -7.76 -32.29
CA GLU A 4 -28.49 -6.58 -32.22
C GLU A 4 -29.56 -6.69 -31.10
N GLU A 5 -30.13 -7.87 -30.88
CA GLU A 5 -31.15 -8.07 -29.85
C GLU A 5 -30.56 -7.98 -28.43
N ILE A 6 -29.33 -8.46 -28.22
CA ILE A 6 -28.64 -8.36 -26.93
C ILE A 6 -28.20 -6.91 -26.66
N ASN A 7 -27.76 -6.19 -27.69
CA ASN A 7 -27.41 -4.77 -27.58
C ASN A 7 -28.58 -3.89 -27.17
N ALA A 8 -29.79 -4.24 -27.60
CA ALA A 8 -31.00 -3.54 -27.19
C ALA A 8 -31.32 -3.74 -25.69
N ILE A 9 -30.85 -4.84 -25.09
CA ILE A 9 -31.17 -5.23 -23.70
C ILE A 9 -30.01 -4.88 -22.75
N TRP A 10 -28.75 -5.00 -23.19
CA TRP A 10 -27.52 -4.73 -22.43
C TRP A 10 -26.53 -3.86 -23.23
N PRO A 11 -26.86 -2.59 -23.50
CA PRO A 11 -25.98 -1.70 -24.27
C PRO A 11 -24.63 -1.48 -23.57
N GLU A 12 -24.56 -1.64 -22.24
CA GLU A 12 -23.32 -1.57 -21.47
C GLU A 12 -22.34 -2.73 -21.71
N LEU A 13 -22.70 -3.72 -22.52
CA LEU A 13 -21.82 -4.82 -22.96
C LEU A 13 -21.45 -4.73 -24.45
N HIS A 14 -21.92 -3.70 -25.16
CA HIS A 14 -21.64 -3.56 -26.59
C HIS A 14 -20.14 -3.29 -26.87
N PRO A 15 -19.53 -4.00 -27.84
CA PRO A 15 -18.21 -3.70 -28.34
C PRO A 15 -18.22 -2.54 -29.35
N ASP A 16 -18.58 -1.32 -28.94
CA ASP A 16 -18.23 -0.12 -29.72
C ASP A 16 -16.80 0.32 -29.37
N GLY A 17 -15.82 -0.30 -30.04
CA GLY A 17 -14.40 0.06 -29.96
C GLY A 17 -13.52 -0.82 -29.06
N LYS A 18 -12.24 -0.44 -28.91
CA LYS A 18 -11.28 -1.11 -28.02
C LYS A 18 -11.60 -0.78 -26.55
N ARG A 19 -12.56 -1.49 -25.98
CA ARG A 19 -12.91 -1.37 -24.58
C ARG A 19 -11.96 -2.21 -23.72
N TYR A 20 -11.39 -1.59 -22.69
CA TYR A 20 -10.47 -2.22 -21.76
C TYR A 20 -11.13 -2.56 -20.41
N GLU A 21 -12.30 -2.00 -20.11
CA GLU A 21 -12.89 -2.11 -18.78
C GLU A 21 -14.40 -2.39 -18.84
N ILE A 22 -14.87 -3.35 -18.04
CA ILE A 22 -16.28 -3.57 -17.76
C ILE A 22 -16.52 -3.35 -16.27
N VAL A 23 -17.43 -2.44 -15.93
CA VAL A 23 -17.79 -2.13 -14.54
C VAL A 23 -19.31 -2.14 -14.41
N LEU A 24 -19.84 -3.11 -13.67
CA LEU A 24 -21.23 -3.27 -13.32
C LEU A 24 -21.35 -3.18 -11.79
N LYS A 25 -22.18 -2.26 -11.31
CA LYS A 25 -22.42 -2.03 -9.88
C LYS A 25 -23.91 -1.92 -9.63
N GLU A 26 -24.37 -2.62 -8.60
CA GLU A 26 -25.76 -2.59 -8.10
C GLU A 26 -26.81 -3.12 -9.10
N ILE A 27 -28.01 -3.40 -8.60
CA ILE A 27 -29.12 -3.95 -9.40
C ILE A 27 -29.95 -2.79 -9.93
N LYS A 28 -29.80 -2.43 -11.20
CA LYS A 28 -30.96 -1.92 -11.94
C LYS A 28 -31.83 -3.13 -12.30
N PRO A 29 -33.15 -3.11 -12.08
CA PRO A 29 -34.01 -4.21 -12.48
C PRO A 29 -33.85 -4.43 -14.00
N ARG A 30 -33.27 -5.57 -14.37
CA ARG A 30 -33.13 -6.01 -15.75
C ARG A 30 -34.34 -6.88 -16.05
N GLN A 31 -35.09 -6.58 -17.11
CA GLN A 31 -36.15 -7.47 -17.60
C GLN A 31 -35.48 -8.67 -18.28
N PRO A 32 -35.62 -9.92 -17.80
CA PRO A 32 -34.90 -11.00 -18.43
C PRO A 32 -35.77 -11.64 -19.52
N SER A 33 -35.33 -11.51 -20.77
CA SER A 33 -35.59 -12.49 -21.83
C SER A 33 -34.36 -13.38 -22.11
N ILE A 34 -33.20 -13.08 -21.52
CA ILE A 34 -31.90 -13.73 -21.77
C ILE A 34 -31.29 -14.27 -20.48
N SER A 35 -30.60 -15.41 -20.55
CA SER A 35 -29.84 -15.99 -19.44
C SER A 35 -28.52 -15.23 -19.17
N ASP A 36 -28.08 -15.19 -17.91
CA ASP A 36 -26.78 -14.60 -17.52
C ASP A 36 -25.58 -15.31 -18.19
N GLU A 37 -25.75 -16.57 -18.63
CA GLU A 37 -24.68 -17.33 -19.27
C GLU A 37 -24.42 -16.82 -20.68
N ASP A 38 -25.48 -16.59 -21.44
CA ASP A 38 -25.40 -16.08 -22.81
C ASP A 38 -24.84 -14.66 -22.84
N VAL A 39 -25.23 -13.85 -21.85
CA VAL A 39 -24.68 -12.50 -21.63
C VAL A 39 -23.18 -12.56 -21.37
N GLN A 40 -22.72 -13.46 -20.50
CA GLN A 40 -21.30 -13.64 -20.21
C GLN A 40 -20.52 -14.15 -21.42
N LYS A 41 -21.04 -15.13 -22.18
CA LYS A 41 -20.41 -15.62 -23.42
C LYS A 41 -20.24 -14.51 -24.46
N LEU A 42 -21.19 -13.59 -24.56
CA LEU A 42 -21.08 -12.46 -25.48
C LEU A 42 -20.08 -11.41 -24.97
N ALA A 43 -20.04 -11.15 -23.66
CA ALA A 43 -19.14 -10.16 -23.08
C ALA A 43 -17.68 -10.64 -23.04
N PHE A 44 -17.47 -11.93 -22.79
CA PHE A 44 -16.17 -12.56 -22.60
C PHE A 44 -15.67 -13.23 -23.87
N LYS A 45 -15.69 -12.50 -24.99
CA LYS A 45 -15.16 -13.00 -26.27
C LYS A 45 -13.66 -13.25 -26.17
N GLU A 46 -13.19 -14.26 -26.90
CA GLU A 46 -11.77 -14.51 -27.08
C GLU A 46 -11.04 -13.28 -27.65
N ASN A 47 -9.81 -13.06 -27.20
CA ASN A 47 -8.95 -11.95 -27.60
C ASN A 47 -9.52 -10.56 -27.25
N SER A 48 -10.39 -10.50 -26.24
CA SER A 48 -10.84 -9.23 -25.70
C SER A 48 -9.67 -8.45 -25.08
N HIS A 49 -9.64 -7.14 -25.29
CA HIS A 49 -8.66 -6.24 -24.68
C HIS A 49 -9.03 -5.84 -23.24
N ILE A 50 -10.05 -6.47 -22.65
CA ILE A 50 -10.49 -6.15 -21.30
C ILE A 50 -9.38 -6.52 -20.30
N ASN A 51 -8.86 -5.50 -19.62
CA ASN A 51 -7.88 -5.62 -18.55
C ASN A 51 -8.51 -5.47 -17.15
N LEU A 52 -9.75 -4.97 -17.06
CA LEU A 52 -10.49 -4.79 -15.80
C LEU A 52 -11.94 -5.27 -15.96
N LEU A 53 -12.35 -6.19 -15.08
CA LEU A 53 -13.73 -6.64 -14.95
C LEU A 53 -14.19 -6.45 -13.51
N THR A 54 -15.20 -5.63 -13.31
CA THR A 54 -15.86 -5.40 -12.01
C THR A 54 -17.35 -5.70 -12.15
N ILE A 55 -17.86 -6.64 -11.36
CA ILE A 55 -19.28 -6.93 -11.21
C ILE A 55 -19.54 -7.00 -9.70
N THR A 56 -20.19 -5.98 -9.13
CA THR A 56 -20.36 -5.87 -7.68
C THR A 56 -21.81 -5.63 -7.30
N GLY A 57 -22.37 -6.41 -6.38
CA GLY A 57 -23.74 -6.18 -5.89
C GLY A 57 -24.83 -6.54 -6.90
N CYS A 58 -24.54 -7.41 -7.87
CA CYS A 58 -25.47 -7.72 -8.96
C CYS A 58 -26.22 -9.05 -8.78
N LYS A 59 -26.06 -9.73 -7.63
CA LYS A 59 -26.61 -11.08 -7.38
C LYS A 59 -26.19 -12.12 -8.42
N LEU A 60 -24.99 -11.98 -8.98
CA LEU A 60 -24.46 -12.95 -9.94
C LEU A 60 -24.32 -14.32 -9.27
N ALA A 61 -25.06 -15.31 -9.76
CA ALA A 61 -25.10 -16.65 -9.16
C ALA A 61 -23.97 -17.58 -9.67
N PHE A 62 -23.49 -17.35 -10.89
CA PHE A 62 -22.39 -18.12 -11.47
C PHE A 62 -21.54 -17.26 -12.40
N LEU A 63 -20.26 -17.62 -12.51
CA LEU A 63 -19.33 -17.08 -13.49
C LEU A 63 -19.10 -18.11 -14.59
N SER A 64 -19.40 -17.73 -15.83
CA SER A 64 -19.26 -18.58 -17.00
C SER A 64 -17.79 -18.91 -17.27
N PRO A 65 -17.46 -20.15 -17.68
CA PRO A 65 -16.10 -20.52 -18.10
C PRO A 65 -15.54 -19.63 -19.22
N SER A 66 -16.41 -18.98 -20.00
CA SER A 66 -16.05 -18.03 -21.06
C SER A 66 -15.19 -16.87 -20.60
N ILE A 67 -15.08 -16.60 -19.29
CA ILE A 67 -14.11 -15.63 -18.74
C ILE A 67 -12.68 -15.87 -19.25
N SER A 68 -12.33 -17.10 -19.64
CA SER A 68 -11.03 -17.41 -20.27
C SER A 68 -10.73 -16.62 -21.54
N GLY A 69 -11.76 -16.10 -22.23
CA GLY A 69 -11.58 -15.23 -23.38
C GLY A 69 -10.93 -13.88 -23.04
N LEU A 70 -10.96 -13.47 -21.77
CA LEU A 70 -10.36 -12.25 -21.25
C LEU A 70 -8.87 -12.42 -20.89
N SER A 71 -8.05 -12.90 -21.82
CA SER A 71 -6.63 -13.19 -21.57
C SER A 71 -5.79 -11.97 -21.15
N ALA A 72 -6.23 -10.75 -21.47
CA ALA A 72 -5.60 -9.50 -21.05
C ALA A 72 -5.99 -9.04 -19.64
N LEU A 73 -6.84 -9.78 -18.92
CA LEU A 73 -7.39 -9.38 -17.64
C LEU A 73 -6.30 -9.28 -16.56
N THR A 74 -6.17 -8.09 -15.96
CA THR A 74 -5.24 -7.79 -14.87
C THR A 74 -5.94 -7.63 -13.53
N ARG A 75 -7.21 -7.22 -13.53
CA ARG A 75 -8.02 -7.01 -12.34
C ARG A 75 -9.41 -7.59 -12.49
N LEU A 76 -9.76 -8.51 -11.59
CA LEU A 76 -11.07 -9.12 -11.49
C LEU A 76 -11.68 -8.79 -10.13
N THR A 77 -12.86 -8.17 -10.13
CA THR A 77 -13.64 -7.87 -8.93
C THR A 77 -15.05 -8.39 -9.11
N LEU A 78 -15.42 -9.42 -8.35
CA LEU A 78 -16.73 -10.07 -8.32
C LEU A 78 -17.36 -10.00 -6.93
N SER A 79 -16.98 -9.01 -6.13
CA SER A 79 -17.40 -8.94 -4.73
C SER A 79 -18.88 -8.65 -4.53
N ARG A 80 -19.45 -9.09 -3.40
CA ARG A 80 -20.87 -8.87 -3.04
C ARG A 80 -21.84 -9.44 -4.08
N ASN A 81 -21.60 -10.65 -4.58
CA ASN A 81 -22.56 -11.37 -5.42
C ASN A 81 -23.08 -12.62 -4.69
N SER A 82 -23.52 -13.64 -5.43
CA SER A 82 -24.05 -14.89 -4.90
C SER A 82 -23.38 -16.08 -5.57
N LEU A 83 -22.09 -15.94 -5.92
CA LEU A 83 -21.33 -16.96 -6.60
C LEU A 83 -21.14 -18.17 -5.68
N ALA A 84 -21.61 -19.33 -6.12
CA ALA A 84 -21.39 -20.60 -5.40
C ALA A 84 -20.04 -21.25 -5.74
N LYS A 85 -19.55 -21.04 -6.97
CA LYS A 85 -18.28 -21.58 -7.47
C LYS A 85 -17.63 -20.64 -8.48
N LEU A 86 -16.32 -20.75 -8.62
CA LEU A 86 -15.55 -20.18 -9.74
C LEU A 86 -15.21 -21.29 -10.75
N PRO A 87 -15.19 -20.99 -12.06
CA PRO A 87 -14.78 -21.98 -13.07
C PRO A 87 -13.27 -22.26 -13.00
N ASP A 88 -12.85 -23.46 -13.41
CA ASP A 88 -11.43 -23.84 -13.49
C ASP A 88 -10.65 -23.09 -14.58
N SER A 89 -11.35 -22.36 -15.45
CA SER A 89 -10.80 -21.66 -16.62
C SER A 89 -9.86 -20.48 -16.29
N PHE A 90 -9.66 -20.16 -15.00
CA PHE A 90 -8.68 -19.17 -14.51
C PHE A 90 -7.24 -19.48 -14.93
N LYS A 91 -6.91 -20.71 -15.33
CA LYS A 91 -5.59 -21.10 -15.84
C LYS A 91 -5.17 -20.26 -17.06
N SER A 92 -6.12 -19.74 -17.83
CA SER A 92 -5.85 -18.90 -19.00
C SER A 92 -5.56 -17.42 -18.66
N LEU A 93 -5.87 -16.99 -17.44
CA LEU A 93 -5.83 -15.59 -17.01
C LEU A 93 -4.49 -15.22 -16.36
N GLN A 94 -3.39 -15.52 -17.06
CA GLN A 94 -2.02 -15.43 -16.53
C GLN A 94 -1.54 -13.99 -16.23
N ASN A 95 -2.27 -12.98 -16.72
CA ASN A 95 -1.98 -11.56 -16.48
C ASN A 95 -2.67 -11.01 -15.22
N LEU A 96 -3.48 -11.82 -14.53
CA LEU A 96 -4.20 -11.37 -13.33
C LEU A 96 -3.20 -11.00 -12.22
N LYS A 97 -3.37 -9.79 -11.71
CA LYS A 97 -2.63 -9.23 -10.57
C LYS A 97 -3.51 -9.10 -9.33
N VAL A 98 -4.79 -8.81 -9.52
CA VAL A 98 -5.73 -8.58 -8.42
C VAL A 98 -7.00 -9.37 -8.66
N ILE A 99 -7.36 -10.21 -7.69
CA ILE A 99 -8.62 -10.95 -7.64
C ILE A 99 -9.33 -10.57 -6.36
N ASP A 100 -10.56 -10.07 -6.48
CA ASP A 100 -11.49 -9.86 -5.36
C ASP A 100 -12.78 -10.62 -5.64
N VAL A 101 -13.02 -11.68 -4.87
CA VAL A 101 -14.24 -12.50 -4.89
C VAL A 101 -14.92 -12.50 -3.52
N SER A 102 -14.65 -11.48 -2.71
CA SER A 102 -15.16 -11.37 -1.34
C SER A 102 -16.68 -11.23 -1.28
N SER A 103 -17.29 -11.60 -0.15
CA SER A 103 -18.75 -11.51 0.06
C SER A 103 -19.54 -12.26 -1.02
N ASN A 104 -19.25 -13.55 -1.17
CA ASN A 104 -19.96 -14.49 -2.04
C ASN A 104 -20.32 -15.76 -1.23
N ASN A 105 -20.72 -16.83 -1.91
CA ASN A 105 -21.10 -18.11 -1.33
C ASN A 105 -20.14 -19.22 -1.76
N LEU A 106 -18.87 -18.88 -2.01
CA LEU A 106 -17.87 -19.84 -2.50
C LEU A 106 -17.55 -20.87 -1.41
N THR A 107 -17.52 -22.15 -1.77
CA THR A 107 -17.11 -23.24 -0.86
C THR A 107 -15.66 -23.68 -1.07
N GLU A 108 -15.08 -23.34 -2.21
CA GLU A 108 -13.71 -23.68 -2.61
C GLU A 108 -13.16 -22.64 -3.59
N LEU A 109 -11.84 -22.54 -3.67
CA LEU A 109 -11.13 -21.80 -4.72
C LEU A 109 -10.56 -22.80 -5.75
N PRO A 110 -10.68 -22.54 -7.07
CA PRO A 110 -10.19 -23.48 -8.09
C PRO A 110 -8.67 -23.58 -8.07
N ASN A 111 -8.15 -24.78 -8.35
CA ASN A 111 -6.71 -25.09 -8.38
C ASN A 111 -5.91 -24.18 -9.31
N SER A 112 -6.54 -23.68 -10.36
CA SER A 112 -5.90 -22.80 -11.31
C SER A 112 -5.50 -21.44 -10.74
N ILE A 113 -6.09 -20.96 -9.62
CA ILE A 113 -5.65 -19.73 -8.94
C ILE A 113 -4.21 -19.87 -8.46
N GLY A 114 -3.81 -21.05 -7.96
CA GLY A 114 -2.44 -21.33 -7.52
C GLY A 114 -1.39 -21.28 -8.64
N THR A 115 -1.82 -21.17 -9.91
CA THR A 115 -0.92 -21.13 -11.07
C THR A 115 -0.72 -19.72 -11.65
N ILE A 116 -1.38 -18.69 -11.11
CA ILE A 116 -1.34 -17.33 -11.65
C ILE A 116 -0.10 -16.61 -11.08
N SER A 117 1.05 -16.76 -11.74
CA SER A 117 2.35 -16.30 -11.23
C SER A 117 2.47 -14.78 -11.01
N HIS A 118 1.63 -13.99 -11.68
CA HIS A 118 1.59 -12.52 -11.55
C HIS A 118 0.63 -12.01 -10.46
N LEU A 119 -0.04 -12.91 -9.72
CA LEU A 119 -1.02 -12.50 -8.73
C LEU A 119 -0.34 -11.78 -7.56
N GLU A 120 -0.73 -10.52 -7.33
CA GLU A 120 -0.21 -9.64 -6.28
C GLU A 120 -1.18 -9.56 -5.09
N SER A 121 -2.49 -9.65 -5.34
CA SER A 121 -3.52 -9.56 -4.29
C SER A 121 -4.66 -10.54 -4.56
N LEU A 122 -5.01 -11.33 -3.54
CA LEU A 122 -6.18 -12.20 -3.52
C LEU A 122 -7.06 -11.88 -2.31
N ASN A 123 -8.28 -11.43 -2.55
CA ASN A 123 -9.30 -11.27 -1.53
C ASN A 123 -10.44 -12.26 -1.78
N ALA A 124 -10.61 -13.23 -0.89
CA ALA A 124 -11.72 -14.17 -0.88
C ALA A 124 -12.45 -14.16 0.49
N ALA A 125 -12.38 -13.04 1.21
CA ALA A 125 -13.01 -12.87 2.51
C ALA A 125 -14.54 -13.01 2.46
N SER A 126 -15.15 -13.38 3.59
CA SER A 126 -16.62 -13.48 3.73
C SER A 126 -17.22 -14.42 2.68
N ASN A 127 -16.78 -15.66 2.70
CA ASN A 127 -17.29 -16.77 1.89
C ASN A 127 -17.54 -17.99 2.80
N GLU A 128 -17.72 -19.16 2.21
CA GLU A 128 -17.89 -20.44 2.93
C GLU A 128 -16.73 -21.40 2.61
N ILE A 129 -15.55 -20.86 2.30
CA ILE A 129 -14.42 -21.64 1.80
C ILE A 129 -13.85 -22.49 2.93
N SER A 130 -13.77 -23.80 2.71
CA SER A 130 -13.11 -24.73 3.64
C SER A 130 -11.74 -25.19 3.15
N GLN A 131 -11.46 -25.06 1.85
CA GLN A 131 -10.19 -25.44 1.22
C GLN A 131 -9.76 -24.42 0.16
N ALA A 132 -8.46 -24.14 0.15
CA ALA A 132 -7.78 -23.31 -0.85
C ALA A 132 -6.79 -24.18 -1.63
N PRO A 133 -6.48 -23.82 -2.88
CA PRO A 133 -5.46 -24.51 -3.65
C PRO A 133 -4.06 -24.25 -3.06
N ASP A 134 -3.05 -24.94 -3.59
CA ASP A 134 -1.67 -24.63 -3.24
C ASP A 134 -1.30 -23.21 -3.72
N LEU A 135 -1.08 -22.30 -2.78
CA LEU A 135 -0.70 -20.91 -3.03
C LEU A 135 0.81 -20.69 -2.87
N SER A 136 1.58 -21.73 -2.55
CA SER A 136 3.01 -21.62 -2.25
C SER A 136 3.86 -21.14 -3.44
N ASN A 137 3.36 -21.27 -4.67
CA ASN A 137 4.06 -20.86 -5.90
C ASN A 137 3.79 -19.42 -6.33
N LEU A 138 2.93 -18.68 -5.62
CA LEU A 138 2.54 -17.31 -5.99
C LEU A 138 3.61 -16.29 -5.55
N SER A 139 4.80 -16.34 -6.16
CA SER A 139 5.97 -15.54 -5.74
C SER A 139 5.77 -14.02 -5.76
N ASN A 140 4.77 -13.53 -6.50
CA ASN A 140 4.40 -12.11 -6.54
C ASN A 140 3.32 -11.70 -5.53
N LEU A 141 2.73 -12.64 -4.79
CA LEU A 141 1.64 -12.37 -3.86
C LEU A 141 2.14 -11.46 -2.73
N ILE A 142 1.41 -10.37 -2.51
CA ILE A 142 1.68 -9.35 -1.49
C ILE A 142 0.64 -9.46 -0.37
N THR A 143 -0.62 -9.56 -0.74
CA THR A 143 -1.75 -9.54 0.20
C THR A 143 -2.71 -10.70 -0.05
N LEU A 144 -3.04 -11.43 1.01
CA LEU A 144 -4.05 -12.50 0.99
C LEU A 144 -5.05 -12.27 2.11
N ASP A 145 -6.32 -12.19 1.75
CA ASP A 145 -7.44 -12.11 2.68
C ASP A 145 -8.37 -13.31 2.48
N LEU A 146 -8.38 -14.18 3.48
CA LEU A 146 -9.23 -15.37 3.62
C LEU A 146 -10.11 -15.27 4.88
N SER A 147 -10.29 -14.07 5.42
CA SER A 147 -11.07 -13.85 6.64
C SER A 147 -12.54 -14.24 6.47
N HIS A 148 -13.22 -14.59 7.56
CA HIS A 148 -14.64 -14.97 7.56
C HIS A 148 -14.94 -16.10 6.56
N ASN A 149 -14.32 -17.26 6.79
CA ASN A 149 -14.48 -18.48 5.99
C ASN A 149 -14.64 -19.70 6.92
N LYS A 150 -14.45 -20.92 6.41
CA LYS A 150 -14.61 -22.19 7.14
C LYS A 150 -13.32 -23.03 7.11
N PHE A 151 -12.15 -22.40 7.07
CA PHE A 151 -10.87 -23.11 7.07
C PHE A 151 -10.64 -23.80 8.43
N SER A 152 -10.63 -25.13 8.46
CA SER A 152 -10.30 -25.92 9.65
C SER A 152 -8.80 -26.21 9.79
N THR A 153 -8.09 -26.15 8.66
CA THR A 153 -6.63 -26.27 8.56
C THR A 153 -6.05 -25.03 7.90
N PHE A 154 -4.79 -24.73 8.21
CA PHE A 154 -4.09 -23.63 7.58
C PHE A 154 -3.81 -23.95 6.09
N PRO A 155 -4.04 -23.01 5.15
CA PRO A 155 -3.84 -23.25 3.72
C PRO A 155 -2.36 -23.49 3.35
N GLN A 156 -2.12 -24.25 2.29
CA GLN A 156 -0.77 -24.51 1.79
C GLN A 156 -0.17 -23.25 1.15
N LEU A 157 0.50 -22.44 1.98
CA LEU A 157 1.22 -21.24 1.56
C LEU A 157 2.59 -21.06 2.23
N ALA A 158 2.89 -21.83 3.29
CA ALA A 158 4.12 -21.71 4.09
C ALA A 158 5.39 -22.15 3.30
N SER A 159 5.89 -21.26 2.43
CA SER A 159 6.99 -21.52 1.50
C SER A 159 7.90 -20.31 1.35
N ASP A 160 9.20 -20.56 1.19
CA ASP A 160 10.20 -19.54 0.93
C ASP A 160 10.06 -18.85 -0.43
N LYS A 161 9.21 -19.37 -1.32
CA LYS A 161 8.93 -18.78 -2.63
C LYS A 161 8.14 -17.46 -2.53
N LEU A 162 7.40 -17.24 -1.45
CA LEU A 162 6.57 -16.05 -1.21
C LEU A 162 7.39 -14.84 -0.75
N LYS A 163 8.36 -14.41 -1.59
CA LYS A 163 9.32 -13.34 -1.27
C LYS A 163 8.74 -11.93 -1.21
N ARG A 164 7.48 -11.74 -1.62
CA ARG A 164 6.79 -10.43 -1.61
C ARG A 164 5.60 -10.39 -0.66
N PHE A 165 5.35 -11.47 0.08
CA PHE A 165 4.12 -11.65 0.87
C PHE A 165 4.20 -10.91 2.20
N LEU A 166 3.38 -9.87 2.35
CA LEU A 166 3.43 -8.91 3.45
C LEU A 166 2.25 -9.02 4.41
N THR A 167 1.06 -9.32 3.89
CA THR A 167 -0.18 -9.25 4.67
C THR A 167 -1.02 -10.50 4.49
N LEU A 168 -1.34 -11.14 5.61
CA LEU A 168 -2.24 -12.29 5.69
C LEU A 168 -3.35 -12.01 6.70
N ALA A 169 -4.59 -11.97 6.22
CA ALA A 169 -5.77 -11.99 7.06
C ALA A 169 -6.47 -13.34 6.88
N ILE A 170 -6.63 -14.09 7.97
CA ILE A 170 -7.34 -15.38 8.01
C ILE A 170 -8.16 -15.52 9.30
N ASN A 171 -8.55 -14.38 9.89
CA ASN A 171 -9.39 -14.30 11.06
C ASN A 171 -10.83 -14.77 10.79
N HIS A 172 -11.57 -15.13 11.84
CA HIS A 172 -12.92 -15.71 11.73
C HIS A 172 -12.93 -16.96 10.84
N ASN A 173 -12.17 -17.96 11.25
CA ASN A 173 -12.09 -19.28 10.64
C ASN A 173 -12.11 -20.35 11.76
N GLU A 174 -11.83 -21.61 11.41
CA GLU A 174 -11.85 -22.75 12.32
C GLU A 174 -10.46 -23.39 12.49
N ILE A 175 -9.38 -22.62 12.23
CA ILE A 175 -8.01 -23.13 12.16
C ILE A 175 -7.55 -23.57 13.55
N GLN A 176 -7.12 -24.82 13.66
CA GLN A 176 -6.73 -25.43 14.94
C GLN A 176 -5.24 -25.28 15.24
N GLU A 177 -4.40 -25.19 14.22
CA GLU A 177 -2.95 -25.08 14.35
C GLU A 177 -2.32 -24.33 13.17
N LEU A 178 -1.15 -23.73 13.42
CA LEU A 178 -0.26 -23.25 12.36
C LEU A 178 0.73 -24.34 11.96
N PRO A 179 1.08 -24.46 10.68
CA PRO A 179 2.04 -25.45 10.25
C PRO A 179 3.42 -25.06 10.78
N ARG A 180 4.23 -26.05 11.15
CA ARG A 180 5.54 -25.81 11.77
C ARG A 180 6.47 -24.97 10.89
N ASN A 181 6.38 -25.11 9.57
CA ASN A 181 7.15 -24.36 8.58
C ASN A 181 6.57 -22.96 8.26
N PHE A 182 5.58 -22.46 9.03
CA PHE A 182 5.00 -21.13 8.83
C PHE A 182 6.05 -20.00 8.84
N PHE A 183 7.17 -20.20 9.54
CA PHE A 183 8.29 -19.26 9.57
C PHE A 183 8.96 -19.02 8.20
N HIS A 184 8.73 -19.86 7.19
CA HIS A 184 9.19 -19.61 5.80
C HIS A 184 8.54 -18.37 5.17
N LEU A 185 7.43 -17.87 5.73
CA LEU A 185 6.83 -16.59 5.36
C LEU A 185 7.64 -15.41 5.93
N SER A 186 8.95 -15.42 5.71
CA SER A 186 9.93 -14.50 6.31
C SER A 186 9.70 -13.00 6.03
N GLN A 187 8.87 -12.67 5.04
CA GLN A 187 8.53 -11.28 4.69
C GLN A 187 7.22 -10.78 5.29
N LEU A 188 6.45 -11.66 5.94
CA LEU A 188 5.14 -11.31 6.48
C LEU A 188 5.29 -10.25 7.58
N LYS A 189 4.54 -9.16 7.43
CA LYS A 189 4.53 -8.01 8.35
C LYS A 189 3.26 -7.96 9.16
N ASP A 190 2.12 -8.23 8.52
CA ASP A 190 0.81 -8.11 9.13
C ASP A 190 0.11 -9.46 9.08
N PHE A 191 -0.18 -10.01 10.26
CA PHE A 191 -0.85 -11.29 10.38
C PHE A 191 -2.03 -11.23 11.34
N ASP A 192 -3.23 -11.45 10.81
CA ASP A 192 -4.44 -11.59 11.61
C ASP A 192 -4.98 -13.03 11.50
N ILE A 193 -4.93 -13.76 12.62
CA ILE A 193 -5.53 -15.08 12.80
C ILE A 193 -6.47 -15.09 14.02
N SER A 194 -7.00 -13.92 14.40
CA SER A 194 -7.97 -13.83 15.48
C SER A 194 -9.25 -14.61 15.18
N HIS A 195 -10.04 -14.94 16.20
CA HIS A 195 -11.28 -15.71 16.04
C HIS A 195 -11.06 -17.02 15.27
N ASN A 196 -10.13 -17.85 15.76
CA ASN A 196 -9.85 -19.19 15.26
C ASN A 196 -9.89 -20.21 16.41
N GLN A 197 -9.42 -21.43 16.18
CA GLN A 197 -9.46 -22.54 17.15
C GLN A 197 -8.08 -22.94 17.67
N LEU A 198 -7.11 -22.01 17.67
CA LEU A 198 -5.76 -22.28 18.17
C LEU A 198 -5.78 -22.56 19.68
N LYS A 199 -5.31 -23.77 20.06
CA LYS A 199 -5.28 -24.22 21.46
C LYS A 199 -3.89 -24.15 22.09
N ASP A 200 -2.85 -24.36 21.28
CA ASP A 200 -1.45 -24.41 21.71
C ASP A 200 -0.67 -23.19 21.17
N TYR A 201 0.57 -23.00 21.64
CA TYR A 201 1.37 -21.86 21.21
C TYR A 201 1.73 -21.95 19.72
N PRO A 202 1.52 -20.88 18.93
CA PRO A 202 1.97 -20.82 17.55
C PRO A 202 3.49 -20.56 17.49
N VAL A 203 4.30 -21.54 17.90
CA VAL A 203 5.75 -21.38 18.07
C VAL A 203 6.49 -20.95 16.81
N ALA A 204 5.97 -21.25 15.62
CA ALA A 204 6.58 -20.81 14.36
C ALA A 204 6.67 -19.27 14.27
N LEU A 205 5.82 -18.52 14.99
CA LEU A 205 5.88 -17.06 15.05
C LEU A 205 7.13 -16.52 15.73
N THR A 206 7.83 -17.31 16.57
CA THR A 206 9.06 -16.84 17.25
C THR A 206 10.21 -16.61 16.27
N ARG A 207 10.17 -17.24 15.08
CA ARG A 207 11.15 -17.07 14.01
C ARG A 207 10.77 -16.00 12.97
N MET A 208 9.67 -15.26 13.19
CA MET A 208 9.17 -14.28 12.24
C MET A 208 9.64 -12.86 12.55
N GLU A 209 10.88 -12.55 12.17
CA GLU A 209 11.56 -11.31 12.53
C GLU A 209 10.93 -10.03 11.93
N LYS A 210 10.28 -10.15 10.76
CA LYS A 210 9.69 -9.00 10.06
C LYS A 210 8.24 -8.71 10.47
N LEU A 211 7.67 -9.48 11.41
CA LEU A 211 6.28 -9.34 11.84
C LEU A 211 6.10 -8.07 12.69
N LYS A 212 5.24 -7.16 12.23
CA LYS A 212 4.98 -5.84 12.82
C LYS A 212 3.59 -5.71 13.44
N SER A 213 2.62 -6.42 12.88
CA SER A 213 1.25 -6.51 13.39
C SER A 213 0.87 -7.99 13.52
N LEU A 214 0.40 -8.37 14.71
CA LEU A 214 -0.04 -9.74 15.01
C LEU A 214 -1.31 -9.66 15.84
N ASN A 215 -2.37 -10.30 15.35
CA ASN A 215 -3.61 -10.47 16.09
C ASN A 215 -3.91 -11.95 16.30
N LEU A 216 -3.81 -12.39 17.55
CA LEU A 216 -4.12 -13.74 18.01
C LEU A 216 -5.39 -13.80 18.88
N ALA A 217 -6.10 -12.68 19.01
CA ALA A 217 -7.24 -12.57 19.91
C ALA A 217 -8.32 -13.62 19.60
N GLU A 218 -9.14 -13.93 20.60
CA GLU A 218 -10.32 -14.78 20.42
C GLU A 218 -9.98 -16.19 19.88
N ASN A 219 -8.84 -16.72 20.34
CA ASN A 219 -8.45 -18.12 20.19
C ASN A 219 -8.50 -18.85 21.54
N PRO A 220 -8.93 -20.12 21.58
CA PRO A 220 -9.11 -20.90 22.81
C PRO A 220 -7.78 -21.48 23.36
N PHE A 221 -6.74 -20.65 23.51
CA PHE A 221 -5.45 -21.09 24.06
C PHE A 221 -5.61 -21.72 25.45
N LYS A 222 -4.98 -22.89 25.66
CA LYS A 222 -5.02 -23.65 26.91
C LYS A 222 -4.36 -22.88 28.07
N ASP A 223 -3.24 -22.23 27.81
CA ASP A 223 -2.62 -21.35 28.80
C ASP A 223 -3.45 -20.07 28.96
N THR A 224 -4.10 -19.95 30.11
CA THR A 224 -4.93 -18.80 30.48
C THR A 224 -4.15 -17.47 30.50
N ARG A 225 -2.86 -17.47 30.83
CA ARG A 225 -2.04 -16.27 30.87
C ARG A 225 -1.67 -15.81 29.47
N PHE A 226 -1.23 -16.73 28.62
CA PHE A 226 -1.02 -16.44 27.20
C PHE A 226 -2.31 -16.00 26.51
N ARG A 227 -3.44 -16.65 26.81
CA ARG A 227 -4.75 -16.25 26.29
C ARG A 227 -5.10 -14.82 26.66
N LYS A 228 -4.87 -14.40 27.90
CA LYS A 228 -5.08 -12.99 28.32
C LYS A 228 -4.14 -12.05 27.58
N LEU A 229 -2.87 -12.44 27.42
CA LEU A 229 -1.87 -11.65 26.69
C LEU A 229 -2.25 -11.46 25.22
N ALA A 230 -2.70 -12.52 24.54
CA ALA A 230 -3.13 -12.52 23.15
C ALA A 230 -4.41 -11.69 22.91
N ASN A 231 -5.29 -11.58 23.91
CA ASN A 231 -6.52 -10.77 23.84
C ASN A 231 -6.33 -9.31 24.25
N ASP A 232 -5.20 -8.95 24.85
CA ASP A 232 -4.92 -7.58 25.26
C ASP A 232 -4.44 -6.75 24.05
N LYS A 233 -5.28 -5.81 23.63
CA LYS A 233 -5.01 -4.89 22.51
C LYS A 233 -3.79 -3.98 22.74
N ARG A 234 -3.28 -3.89 23.97
CA ARG A 234 -2.07 -3.11 24.31
C ARG A 234 -0.81 -3.97 24.29
N SER A 235 -0.94 -5.29 24.19
CA SER A 235 0.20 -6.20 24.13
C SER A 235 1.05 -5.92 22.89
N LYS A 236 2.34 -5.66 23.11
CA LYS A 236 3.31 -5.60 22.01
C LYS A 236 3.64 -7.03 21.56
N ILE A 237 3.86 -7.21 20.26
CA ILE A 237 4.25 -8.49 19.66
C ILE A 237 5.44 -9.11 20.39
N ASN A 238 6.48 -8.32 20.67
CA ASN A 238 7.68 -8.79 21.36
C ASN A 238 7.37 -9.40 22.74
N ALA A 239 6.32 -8.94 23.43
CA ALA A 239 5.92 -9.54 24.70
C ALA A 239 5.25 -10.91 24.51
N ILE A 240 4.46 -11.07 23.43
CA ILE A 240 3.86 -12.35 23.03
C ILE A 240 4.96 -13.34 22.63
N ILE A 241 5.90 -12.91 21.80
CA ILE A 241 7.04 -13.73 21.36
C ILE A 241 7.91 -14.13 22.55
N ALA A 242 8.35 -13.19 23.38
CA ALA A 242 9.19 -13.48 24.55
C ALA A 242 8.49 -14.41 25.56
N TYR A 243 7.15 -14.33 25.66
CA TYR A 243 6.39 -15.27 26.48
C TYR A 243 6.50 -16.69 25.90
N MET A 244 6.25 -16.87 24.60
CA MET A 244 6.35 -18.17 23.93
C MET A 244 7.78 -18.75 24.02
N GLU A 245 8.81 -17.94 23.78
CA GLU A 245 10.22 -18.38 23.88
C GLU A 245 10.59 -18.91 25.27
N LYS A 246 9.98 -18.34 26.32
CA LYS A 246 10.23 -18.76 27.69
C LYS A 246 9.45 -20.02 28.09
N THR A 247 8.26 -20.22 27.53
CA THR A 247 7.31 -21.24 28.03
C THR A 247 7.05 -22.40 27.09
N ALA A 248 7.29 -22.24 25.80
CA ALA A 248 7.06 -23.27 24.79
C ALA A 248 8.36 -24.05 24.50
N ASP A 249 8.21 -25.31 24.08
CA ASP A 249 9.32 -26.08 23.55
C ASP A 249 9.59 -25.66 22.10
N LEU A 250 10.76 -25.05 21.84
CA LEU A 250 11.17 -24.59 20.51
C LEU A 250 11.92 -25.64 19.71
N SER A 251 12.37 -26.75 20.34
CA SER A 251 13.13 -27.81 19.66
C SER A 251 12.34 -28.48 18.53
N ILE A 252 11.01 -28.45 18.61
CA ILE A 252 10.08 -28.94 17.59
C ILE A 252 10.20 -28.24 16.23
N LEU A 253 10.88 -27.07 16.18
CA LEU A 253 11.16 -26.33 14.95
C LEU A 253 12.48 -26.76 14.28
N ASP A 254 13.39 -27.40 15.01
CA ASP A 254 14.71 -27.83 14.50
C ASP A 254 14.66 -29.20 13.82
N GLU A 255 13.78 -30.09 14.27
CA GLU A 255 13.61 -31.46 13.74
C GLU A 255 13.19 -31.52 12.25
N LEU A 256 12.74 -30.39 11.68
CA LEU A 256 12.33 -30.29 10.27
C LEU A 256 13.48 -29.93 9.32
N GLY A 257 14.56 -29.31 9.82
CA GLY A 257 15.70 -28.89 9.00
C GLY A 257 16.49 -30.05 8.41
N GLU A 258 16.47 -31.22 9.05
CA GLU A 258 17.25 -32.39 8.63
C GLU A 258 16.50 -33.34 7.67
N ASN A 259 15.16 -33.27 7.61
CA ASN A 259 14.34 -34.29 6.93
C ASN A 259 13.76 -33.88 5.56
N GLN A 260 13.88 -32.62 5.12
CA GLN A 260 13.35 -32.18 3.81
C GLN A 260 14.35 -32.23 2.64
N THR A 261 15.61 -32.62 2.85
CA THR A 261 16.61 -32.72 1.77
C THR A 261 16.55 -34.03 0.96
N LYS A 262 15.54 -34.90 1.17
CA LYS A 262 15.50 -36.25 0.57
C LYS A 262 14.34 -36.59 -0.36
N VAL A 263 13.48 -35.64 -0.75
CA VAL A 263 12.41 -35.94 -1.73
C VAL A 263 12.37 -34.85 -2.80
N ASP A 264 13.26 -34.99 -3.79
CA ASP A 264 12.92 -34.99 -5.22
C ASP A 264 14.23 -35.10 -6.02
N GLY A 265 14.57 -36.33 -6.36
CA GLY A 265 15.60 -36.61 -7.36
C GLY A 265 15.02 -36.46 -8.76
N MET A 266 15.68 -35.64 -9.59
CA MET A 266 16.16 -35.99 -10.95
C MET A 266 16.49 -34.71 -11.73
N ALA A 267 17.75 -34.28 -11.67
CA ALA A 267 18.53 -33.80 -12.81
C ALA A 267 19.97 -33.57 -12.36
N GLU A 268 20.88 -34.32 -12.97
CA GLU A 268 22.32 -34.35 -12.68
C GLU A 268 23.03 -33.05 -13.08
N ASN A 269 23.98 -32.67 -12.22
CA ASN A 269 25.30 -32.09 -12.50
C ASN A 269 25.46 -31.09 -13.65
N ALA A 270 25.62 -29.83 -13.26
CA ALA A 270 26.71 -29.01 -13.79
C ALA A 270 27.27 -28.07 -12.69
N GLY A 271 28.54 -28.28 -12.34
CA GLY A 271 29.48 -27.21 -12.01
C GLY A 271 29.30 -26.45 -10.69
N LYS A 272 30.16 -26.78 -9.72
CA LYS A 272 30.60 -25.88 -8.66
C LYS A 272 30.97 -24.52 -9.22
N ASP A 273 30.35 -23.47 -8.71
CA ASP A 273 30.98 -22.22 -8.26
C ASP A 273 29.86 -21.22 -7.98
N LEU A 274 29.60 -20.95 -6.71
CA LEU A 274 29.01 -19.69 -6.26
C LEU A 274 29.42 -19.52 -4.81
N ASP A 275 30.53 -18.80 -4.67
CA ASP A 275 30.95 -18.16 -3.45
C ASP A 275 29.77 -17.51 -2.73
N LYS A 276 29.81 -17.63 -1.41
CA LYS A 276 29.05 -16.81 -0.48
C LYS A 276 29.33 -15.34 -0.78
N LEU A 277 28.44 -14.69 -1.51
CA LEU A 277 28.27 -13.25 -1.45
C LEU A 277 27.20 -12.97 -0.38
N THR A 278 27.62 -13.00 0.89
CA THR A 278 26.95 -12.23 1.93
C THR A 278 27.11 -10.76 1.56
N VAL A 279 26.08 -10.16 0.97
CA VAL A 279 25.98 -8.71 0.87
C VAL A 279 25.68 -8.23 2.28
N ASP A 280 26.65 -7.62 2.94
CA ASP A 280 26.40 -6.83 4.14
C ASP A 280 25.35 -5.76 3.78
N GLU A 281 24.12 -5.91 4.26
CA GLU A 281 23.11 -4.84 4.16
C GLU A 281 23.61 -3.65 4.97
N LYS A 282 24.15 -2.63 4.28
CA LYS A 282 24.62 -1.39 4.90
C LYS A 282 23.46 -0.71 5.62
N ALA A 283 23.60 -0.53 6.94
CA ALA A 283 22.60 0.14 7.75
C ALA A 283 22.52 1.63 7.39
N THR A 284 21.31 2.17 7.21
CA THR A 284 21.06 3.60 7.01
C THR A 284 21.31 4.34 8.32
N GLU A 285 22.17 5.36 8.30
CA GLU A 285 22.47 6.14 9.51
C GLU A 285 21.36 7.18 9.77
N ILE A 286 20.89 7.25 11.02
CA ILE A 286 19.97 8.27 11.51
C ILE A 286 20.74 9.17 12.47
N ILE A 287 20.93 10.42 12.08
CA ILE A 287 21.58 11.44 12.90
C ILE A 287 20.53 12.08 13.81
N SER A 288 20.79 12.08 15.13
CA SER A 288 19.86 12.64 16.11
C SER A 288 20.54 13.61 17.07
N GLY A 289 19.73 14.45 17.74
CA GLY A 289 20.23 15.34 18.79
C GLY A 289 20.76 16.69 18.31
N ASN A 290 20.66 17.04 17.02
CA ASN A 290 20.97 18.39 16.56
C ASN A 290 19.92 19.39 17.11
N PRO A 291 20.31 20.39 17.91
CA PRO A 291 19.37 21.36 18.45
C PRO A 291 18.79 22.30 17.39
N ASN A 292 19.50 22.50 16.27
CA ASN A 292 19.11 23.44 15.22
C ASN A 292 18.08 22.85 14.23
N MET A 293 17.90 21.53 14.21
CA MET A 293 16.95 20.84 13.35
C MET A 293 15.53 20.90 13.91
N THR A 294 14.95 22.09 13.82
CA THR A 294 13.62 22.40 14.36
C THR A 294 12.74 23.13 13.36
N VAL A 295 11.43 22.86 13.46
CA VAL A 295 10.35 23.59 12.81
C VAL A 295 9.42 24.13 13.89
N GLN A 296 9.21 25.43 13.92
CA GLN A 296 8.28 26.08 14.83
C GLN A 296 6.88 26.09 14.22
N ARG A 297 5.96 25.32 14.77
CA ARG A 297 4.56 25.30 14.37
C ARG A 297 3.79 26.39 15.11
N ASP A 298 3.15 27.26 14.35
CA ASP A 298 2.27 28.31 14.84
C ASP A 298 0.85 27.78 15.08
N ALA A 299 0.14 28.31 16.09
CA ALA A 299 -1.22 27.92 16.39
C ALA A 299 -2.21 28.26 15.25
N SER A 300 -1.88 29.25 14.41
CA SER A 300 -2.67 29.66 13.25
C SER A 300 -2.92 28.52 12.25
N VAL A 301 -1.96 27.61 12.06
CA VAL A 301 -2.09 26.51 11.09
C VAL A 301 -2.96 25.36 11.59
N ALA A 302 -3.32 25.35 12.88
CA ALA A 302 -3.99 24.23 13.52
C ALA A 302 -5.38 23.92 12.93
N LYS A 303 -6.08 24.95 12.41
CA LYS A 303 -7.42 24.79 11.81
C LYS A 303 -7.38 24.43 10.33
N LEU A 304 -6.25 24.67 9.66
CA LEU A 304 -6.10 24.46 8.22
C LEU A 304 -5.46 23.10 7.93
N ARG A 305 -4.30 22.84 8.55
CA ARG A 305 -3.49 21.64 8.26
C ARG A 305 -2.54 21.35 9.43
N PRO A 306 -3.04 20.83 10.57
CA PRO A 306 -2.33 20.80 11.86
C PRO A 306 -1.13 19.86 11.95
N TYR A 307 -1.03 18.86 11.07
CA TYR A 307 -0.05 17.79 11.18
C TYR A 307 1.09 17.97 10.17
N LEU A 308 2.33 17.88 10.69
CA LEU A 308 3.56 17.99 9.93
C LEU A 308 4.61 17.03 10.52
N VAL A 309 5.33 16.34 9.64
CA VAL A 309 6.61 15.67 9.96
C VAL A 309 7.64 16.08 8.93
N CYS A 310 8.90 16.19 9.36
CA CYS A 310 10.03 16.56 8.53
C CYS A 310 11.22 15.65 8.82
N CYS A 311 12.11 15.53 7.85
CA CYS A 311 13.47 15.03 8.03
C CYS A 311 14.38 15.63 6.97
N LEU A 312 15.69 15.52 7.19
CA LEU A 312 16.70 15.92 6.22
C LEU A 312 17.42 14.68 5.71
N LEU A 313 17.54 14.54 4.38
CA LEU A 313 18.24 13.44 3.74
C LEU A 313 19.57 13.96 3.19
N HIS A 314 20.69 13.47 3.73
CA HIS A 314 22.04 13.84 3.31
C HIS A 314 22.61 12.86 2.28
N ASP A 315 23.75 13.23 1.70
CA ASP A 315 24.55 12.39 0.80
C ASP A 315 23.76 11.87 -0.40
N VAL A 316 22.92 12.73 -0.99
CA VAL A 316 22.23 12.44 -2.24
C VAL A 316 23.09 12.84 -3.45
N ASP A 317 23.02 12.06 -4.54
CA ASP A 317 23.64 12.40 -5.82
C ASP A 317 22.55 12.50 -6.91
N LEU A 318 22.30 13.74 -7.37
CA LEU A 318 21.34 14.06 -8.41
C LEU A 318 21.99 14.43 -9.74
N LYS A 319 23.30 14.21 -9.91
CA LYS A 319 24.01 14.53 -11.16
C LYS A 319 23.51 13.74 -12.35
N ASP A 320 23.10 12.49 -12.12
CA ASP A 320 22.49 11.66 -13.16
C ASP A 320 21.00 12.06 -13.38
N PRO A 321 20.62 12.52 -14.59
CA PRO A 321 19.25 12.89 -14.88
C PRO A 321 18.23 11.76 -14.68
N GLU A 322 18.63 10.50 -14.89
CA GLU A 322 17.73 9.35 -14.66
C GLU A 322 17.48 9.11 -13.17
N THR A 323 18.48 9.31 -12.32
CA THR A 323 18.35 9.28 -10.85
C THR A 323 17.42 10.39 -10.36
N MET A 324 17.61 11.62 -10.83
CA MET A 324 16.70 12.74 -10.52
C MET A 324 15.26 12.42 -10.97
N LYS A 325 15.09 11.89 -12.18
CA LYS A 325 13.78 11.49 -12.71
C LYS A 325 13.14 10.36 -11.91
N LYS A 326 13.91 9.36 -11.45
CA LYS A 326 13.41 8.30 -10.55
C LYS A 326 12.89 8.90 -9.24
N PHE A 327 13.63 9.83 -8.64
CA PHE A 327 13.24 10.50 -7.40
C PHE A 327 12.00 11.41 -7.56
N ILE A 328 11.85 12.10 -8.69
CA ILE A 328 10.63 12.86 -8.96
C ILE A 328 9.44 11.92 -9.21
N ASN A 329 9.67 10.79 -9.88
CA ASN A 329 8.64 9.80 -10.16
C ASN A 329 8.15 9.07 -8.90
N CYS A 330 9.01 8.77 -7.92
CA CYS A 330 8.57 8.17 -6.66
C CYS A 330 7.60 9.10 -5.91
N GLN A 331 7.94 10.38 -5.80
CA GLN A 331 7.08 11.39 -5.20
C GLN A 331 5.72 11.49 -5.91
N THR A 332 5.74 11.52 -7.24
CA THR A 332 4.53 11.60 -8.05
C THR A 332 3.64 10.36 -7.86
N LYS A 333 4.23 9.15 -7.90
CA LYS A 333 3.51 7.90 -7.66
C LYS A 333 2.90 7.87 -6.25
N LEU A 334 3.67 8.27 -5.25
CA LEU A 334 3.21 8.27 -3.86
C LEU A 334 2.08 9.28 -3.64
N HIS A 335 2.12 10.47 -4.27
CA HIS A 335 0.99 11.40 -4.28
C HIS A 335 -0.29 10.80 -4.87
N THR A 336 -0.18 9.98 -5.91
CA THR A 336 -1.34 9.31 -6.54
C THR A 336 -1.81 8.06 -5.79
N SER A 337 -1.02 7.57 -4.84
CA SER A 337 -1.36 6.38 -4.03
C SER A 337 -2.53 6.65 -3.08
N PRO A 338 -3.19 5.60 -2.56
CA PRO A 338 -4.22 5.74 -1.52
C PRO A 338 -3.74 6.47 -0.24
N LEU A 339 -2.43 6.44 0.06
CA LEU A 339 -1.87 7.10 1.25
C LEU A 339 -1.98 8.63 1.17
N CYS A 340 -1.75 9.21 -0.02
CA CYS A 340 -1.86 10.65 -0.24
C CYS A 340 -3.21 11.05 -0.86
N SER A 341 -3.90 10.12 -1.53
CA SER A 341 -5.18 10.32 -2.23
C SER A 341 -5.14 11.54 -3.17
N ASN A 342 -4.13 11.64 -4.04
CA ASN A 342 -3.94 12.78 -4.94
C ASN A 342 -3.84 14.11 -4.18
N ARG A 343 -3.02 14.12 -3.13
CA ARG A 343 -2.74 15.26 -2.23
C ARG A 343 -3.87 15.67 -1.28
N THR A 344 -5.02 14.99 -1.31
CA THR A 344 -6.14 15.34 -0.42
C THR A 344 -5.91 14.90 1.01
N LEU A 345 -5.31 13.73 1.24
CA LEU A 345 -5.05 13.18 2.58
C LEU A 345 -3.67 13.56 3.12
N ALA A 346 -2.67 13.62 2.26
CA ALA A 346 -1.30 13.98 2.63
C ALA A 346 -0.58 14.66 1.47
N THR A 347 0.34 15.56 1.76
CA THR A 347 1.15 16.24 0.74
C THR A 347 2.61 16.12 1.13
N ILE A 348 3.40 15.70 0.15
CA ILE A 348 4.87 15.64 0.21
C ILE A 348 5.44 16.93 -0.40
N GLY A 349 6.36 17.56 0.31
CA GLY A 349 7.25 18.60 -0.21
C GLY A 349 8.71 18.16 -0.11
N THR A 350 9.49 18.38 -1.17
CA THR A 350 10.94 18.18 -1.18
C THR A 350 11.66 19.45 -1.65
N HIS A 351 12.78 19.76 -1.02
CA HIS A 351 13.48 21.03 -1.18
C HIS A 351 14.99 20.83 -1.11
N ASP A 352 15.73 21.64 -1.86
CA ASP A 352 17.19 21.74 -1.72
C ASP A 352 17.52 22.37 -0.37
N ALA A 353 18.15 21.60 0.52
CA ALA A 353 18.40 22.02 1.90
C ALA A 353 19.40 23.18 1.99
N ASP A 354 20.36 23.28 1.06
CA ASP A 354 21.35 24.35 1.04
C ASP A 354 20.75 25.72 0.70
N ARG A 355 19.49 25.72 0.23
CA ARG A 355 18.72 26.93 -0.10
C ARG A 355 17.72 27.33 0.98
N ILE A 356 17.75 26.65 2.13
CA ILE A 356 16.84 26.88 3.25
C ILE A 356 17.62 27.45 4.44
N THR A 357 17.08 28.49 5.07
CA THR A 357 17.63 29.02 6.33
C THR A 357 16.80 28.57 7.54
N LEU A 358 17.40 27.78 8.43
CA LEU A 358 16.76 27.31 9.67
C LEU A 358 16.76 28.38 10.79
N PRO A 359 15.82 28.31 11.77
CA PRO A 359 14.73 27.33 11.87
C PRO A 359 13.57 27.70 10.93
N LEU A 360 12.80 26.70 10.54
CA LEU A 360 11.58 26.91 9.76
C LEU A 360 10.41 27.25 10.67
N ARG A 361 9.41 27.93 10.11
CA ARG A 361 8.12 28.23 10.74
C ARG A 361 6.99 27.68 9.88
N TYR A 362 6.10 26.91 10.50
CA TYR A 362 4.91 26.37 9.86
C TYR A 362 3.67 27.13 10.38
N LEU A 363 3.11 28.00 9.55
CA LEU A 363 2.06 28.96 9.94
C LEU A 363 0.98 29.13 8.87
N ALA A 364 -0.15 29.76 9.23
CA ALA A 364 -1.13 30.23 8.25
C ALA A 364 -0.74 31.64 7.78
N MET A 365 -0.72 31.87 6.47
CA MET A 365 -0.45 33.18 5.87
C MET A 365 -1.60 33.60 4.97
N ASP A 366 -1.85 34.90 4.90
CA ASP A 366 -2.68 35.51 3.86
C ASP A 366 -2.09 35.20 2.48
N ARG A 367 -2.95 35.22 1.45
CA ARG A 367 -2.67 34.72 0.12
C ARG A 367 -1.66 35.59 -0.66
N ASP A 368 -1.21 36.74 -0.17
CA ASP A 368 -0.59 37.78 -1.00
C ASP A 368 0.96 37.81 -1.07
N GLN A 369 1.70 36.77 -0.65
CA GLN A 369 3.18 36.78 -0.66
C GLN A 369 3.83 35.43 -1.01
N ILE A 370 3.79 34.99 -2.28
CA ILE A 370 4.33 33.68 -2.71
C ILE A 370 5.03 33.78 -4.09
N THR A 371 5.99 32.89 -4.37
CA THR A 371 6.53 32.64 -5.72
C THR A 371 6.40 31.15 -6.04
N ALA A 372 5.56 30.80 -7.01
CA ALA A 372 5.28 29.42 -7.37
C ALA A 372 6.38 28.78 -8.23
N LEU A 373 6.58 27.46 -8.09
CA LEU A 373 7.36 26.65 -9.03
C LEU A 373 6.86 26.94 -10.46
N HIS A 374 7.77 27.24 -11.40
CA HIS A 374 7.49 27.54 -12.82
C HIS A 374 6.99 28.94 -13.18
N LYS A 375 6.93 29.91 -12.26
CA LYS A 375 6.71 31.33 -12.59
C LYS A 375 7.96 32.15 -12.30
N LYS A 376 8.38 32.96 -13.28
CA LYS A 376 9.57 33.84 -13.14
C LYS A 376 9.29 35.06 -12.29
N ASP A 377 8.05 35.52 -12.29
CA ASP A 377 7.60 36.68 -11.52
C ASP A 377 6.91 36.22 -10.23
N PRO A 378 7.07 36.95 -9.10
CA PRO A 378 6.29 36.73 -7.89
C PRO A 378 4.79 36.80 -8.19
N VAL A 379 4.01 35.85 -7.67
CA VAL A 379 2.57 35.76 -7.90
C VAL A 379 1.90 35.39 -6.60
N THR A 380 0.84 36.09 -6.23
CA THR A 380 0.10 35.79 -5.00
C THR A 380 -0.40 34.33 -5.01
N GLY A 381 -0.51 33.71 -3.84
CA GLY A 381 -1.16 32.41 -3.68
C GLY A 381 -2.58 32.38 -4.26
N SER A 382 -3.31 33.50 -4.21
CA SER A 382 -4.61 33.68 -4.87
C SER A 382 -4.50 33.51 -6.38
N GLU A 383 -3.66 34.31 -7.04
CA GLU A 383 -3.46 34.26 -8.50
C GLU A 383 -2.90 32.90 -8.96
N LEU A 384 -2.07 32.26 -8.14
CA LEU A 384 -1.57 30.92 -8.39
C LEU A 384 -2.70 29.89 -8.36
N LEU A 385 -3.51 29.89 -7.30
CA LEU A 385 -4.63 28.98 -7.14
C LEU A 385 -5.64 29.17 -8.28
N GLU A 386 -5.99 30.41 -8.62
CA GLU A 386 -6.88 30.73 -9.74
C GLU A 386 -6.34 30.21 -11.07
N ALA A 387 -5.04 30.40 -11.34
CA ALA A 387 -4.41 29.87 -12.55
C ALA A 387 -4.48 28.34 -12.61
N LEU A 388 -4.14 27.66 -11.51
CA LEU A 388 -4.19 26.19 -11.43
C LEU A 388 -5.62 25.65 -11.58
N MET A 389 -6.60 26.32 -11.00
CA MET A 389 -8.01 25.96 -11.15
C MET A 389 -8.49 26.15 -12.60
N LYS A 390 -8.10 27.26 -13.24
CA LYS A 390 -8.40 27.51 -14.66
C LYS A 390 -7.76 26.45 -15.56
N ASP A 391 -6.52 26.06 -15.30
CA ASP A 391 -5.83 25.01 -16.05
C ASP A 391 -6.51 23.64 -15.85
N ALA A 392 -6.92 23.32 -14.63
CA ALA A 392 -7.67 22.10 -14.34
C ALA A 392 -9.03 22.07 -15.06
N GLU A 393 -9.72 23.20 -15.15
CA GLU A 393 -10.95 23.33 -15.93
C GLU A 393 -10.73 23.21 -17.44
N LEU A 394 -9.68 23.84 -17.98
CA LEU A 394 -9.30 23.73 -19.38
C LEU A 394 -8.93 22.29 -19.73
N ALA A 395 -8.19 21.59 -18.85
CA ALA A 395 -7.87 20.18 -19.00
C ALA A 395 -9.13 19.31 -18.99
N ARG A 396 -10.09 19.59 -18.10
CA ARG A 396 -11.42 18.93 -18.09
C ARG A 396 -12.18 19.15 -19.40
N LYS A 397 -12.22 20.40 -19.90
CA LYS A 397 -12.87 20.76 -21.17
C LYS A 397 -12.22 20.07 -22.36
N ARG A 398 -10.88 20.07 -22.43
CA ARG A 398 -10.10 19.38 -23.50
C ARG A 398 -10.35 17.87 -23.52
N THR A 399 -10.47 17.25 -22.36
CA THR A 399 -10.74 15.81 -22.22
C THR A 399 -12.23 15.45 -22.32
N LYS A 400 -13.11 16.43 -22.55
CA LYS A 400 -14.58 16.28 -22.64
C LYS A 400 -15.20 15.53 -21.45
N ARG A 401 -14.57 15.59 -20.27
CA ARG A 401 -15.09 14.93 -19.05
C ARG A 401 -16.12 15.84 -18.37
N SER A 402 -17.21 15.25 -17.88
CA SER A 402 -18.22 15.99 -17.09
C SER A 402 -17.68 16.40 -15.72
N GLN A 403 -16.85 15.55 -15.10
CA GLN A 403 -16.26 15.77 -13.78
C GLN A 403 -14.78 16.15 -13.87
N LEU A 404 -14.31 16.93 -12.89
CA LEU A 404 -12.90 17.31 -12.76
C LEU A 404 -12.04 16.05 -12.50
N ASN A 405 -10.83 16.01 -13.04
CA ASN A 405 -9.90 14.93 -12.75
C ASN A 405 -9.62 14.89 -11.23
N PRO A 406 -9.72 13.71 -10.57
CA PRO A 406 -9.37 13.55 -9.15
C PRO A 406 -8.02 14.15 -8.76
N LEU A 407 -7.06 14.21 -9.70
CA LEU A 407 -5.76 14.85 -9.52
C LEU A 407 -5.82 16.33 -9.12
N HIS A 408 -6.90 17.05 -9.43
CA HIS A 408 -7.05 18.47 -9.12
C HIS A 408 -8.01 18.72 -7.95
N ARG A 409 -8.48 17.67 -7.27
CA ARG A 409 -9.44 17.79 -6.17
C ARG A 409 -8.87 18.55 -4.98
N TYR A 410 -7.56 18.47 -4.74
CA TYR A 410 -6.89 19.19 -3.67
C TYR A 410 -7.03 20.72 -3.80
N LEU A 411 -7.09 21.27 -5.01
CA LEU A 411 -7.29 22.71 -5.24
C LEU A 411 -8.65 23.18 -4.71
N HIS A 412 -9.67 22.33 -4.79
CA HIS A 412 -11.01 22.63 -4.31
C HIS A 412 -11.14 22.52 -2.79
N LEU A 413 -10.18 21.88 -2.11
CA LEU A 413 -10.16 21.82 -0.65
C LEU A 413 -9.72 23.14 -0.02
N VAL A 414 -8.92 23.93 -0.74
CA VAL A 414 -8.31 25.15 -0.22
C VAL A 414 -8.87 26.42 -0.87
N LYS A 415 -9.71 26.30 -1.90
CA LYS A 415 -10.16 27.46 -2.69
C LYS A 415 -10.89 28.54 -1.89
N ASP A 416 -11.61 28.13 -0.84
CA ASP A 416 -12.46 29.01 -0.04
C ASP A 416 -11.75 29.46 1.26
N GLU A 417 -10.52 28.97 1.51
CA GLU A 417 -9.78 29.26 2.74
C GLU A 417 -9.05 30.61 2.65
N PRO A 418 -9.33 31.59 3.53
CA PRO A 418 -8.75 32.93 3.44
C PRO A 418 -7.23 32.94 3.67
N GLU A 419 -6.71 31.92 4.34
CA GLU A 419 -5.29 31.75 4.63
C GLU A 419 -4.82 30.38 4.14
N PHE A 420 -3.52 30.26 3.85
CA PHE A 420 -2.90 28.98 3.50
C PHE A 420 -1.86 28.55 4.52
N ALA A 421 -1.78 27.25 4.74
CA ALA A 421 -0.66 26.64 5.45
C ALA A 421 0.63 26.84 4.64
N CYS A 422 1.63 27.42 5.26
CA CYS A 422 2.92 27.74 4.64
C CYS A 422 4.06 27.24 5.51
N LEU A 423 5.12 26.72 4.87
CA LEU A 423 6.42 26.54 5.52
C LEU A 423 7.35 27.68 5.07
N VAL A 424 7.89 28.40 6.05
CA VAL A 424 8.66 29.63 5.85
C VAL A 424 10.00 29.49 6.54
N ASP A 425 11.07 29.93 5.87
CA ASP A 425 12.40 29.94 6.43
C ASP A 425 12.65 31.14 7.36
N LYS A 426 13.80 31.16 8.04
CA LYS A 426 14.18 32.24 8.96
C LYS A 426 14.26 33.62 8.30
N THR A 427 14.54 33.68 6.99
CA THR A 427 14.62 34.93 6.24
C THR A 427 13.26 35.47 5.82
N GLY A 428 12.20 34.67 5.98
CA GLY A 428 10.85 34.98 5.53
C GLY A 428 10.52 34.41 4.15
N LEU A 429 11.40 33.58 3.57
CA LEU A 429 11.12 32.90 2.31
C LEU A 429 10.08 31.79 2.53
N VAL A 430 8.94 31.89 1.83
CA VAL A 430 7.97 30.79 1.76
C VAL A 430 8.55 29.69 0.87
N ILE A 431 8.84 28.53 1.45
CA ILE A 431 9.45 27.39 0.74
C ILE A 431 8.40 26.38 0.28
N SER A 432 7.28 26.25 0.99
CA SER A 432 6.21 25.30 0.69
C SER A 432 4.82 25.89 0.96
N LEU A 433 3.86 25.54 0.09
CA LEU A 433 2.44 25.89 0.19
C LEU A 433 1.58 24.62 0.06
N PRO A 434 1.49 23.75 1.08
CA PRO A 434 0.70 22.52 0.99
C PRO A 434 -0.82 22.81 0.97
N PRO A 435 -1.64 22.10 0.17
CA PRO A 435 -1.31 20.99 -0.74
C PRO A 435 -0.94 21.44 -2.18
N ILE A 436 -0.72 22.74 -2.40
CA ILE A 436 -0.64 23.38 -3.72
C ILE A 436 0.71 23.11 -4.40
N THR A 437 1.80 23.71 -3.91
CA THR A 437 3.12 23.65 -4.56
C THR A 437 4.27 24.02 -3.62
N ASN A 438 5.50 23.72 -4.04
CA ASN A 438 6.73 24.23 -3.45
C ASN A 438 7.20 25.50 -4.16
N SER A 439 8.15 26.21 -3.54
CA SER A 439 8.82 27.40 -4.06
C SER A 439 9.91 27.06 -5.08
N ASP A 440 10.05 27.89 -6.12
CA ASP A 440 11.13 27.73 -7.13
C ASP A 440 12.52 28.03 -6.54
N HIS A 441 12.57 28.84 -5.48
CA HIS A 441 13.82 29.17 -4.78
C HIS A 441 14.50 27.93 -4.22
N THR A 442 13.73 26.98 -3.70
CA THR A 442 14.24 25.75 -3.06
C THR A 442 14.21 24.53 -3.98
N LYS A 443 14.15 24.73 -5.30
CA LYS A 443 14.05 23.64 -6.27
C LYS A 443 15.32 22.80 -6.30
N LEU A 444 15.14 21.48 -6.33
CA LEU A 444 16.22 20.50 -6.50
C LEU A 444 16.96 20.70 -7.83
N SER A 445 18.27 20.50 -7.81
CA SER A 445 19.16 20.59 -8.96
C SER A 445 20.19 19.45 -8.94
N GLU A 446 20.96 19.32 -10.02
CA GLU A 446 22.10 18.39 -10.09
C GLU A 446 23.19 18.63 -9.03
N ASN A 447 23.20 19.83 -8.43
CA ASN A 447 24.13 20.21 -7.37
C ASN A 447 23.60 19.96 -5.96
N THR A 448 22.34 19.55 -5.82
CA THR A 448 21.75 19.30 -4.51
C THR A 448 22.38 18.07 -3.87
N THR A 449 22.91 18.24 -2.66
CA THR A 449 23.55 17.16 -1.87
C THR A 449 22.76 16.75 -0.64
N SER A 450 21.85 17.62 -0.20
CA SER A 450 20.94 17.35 0.91
C SER A 450 19.51 17.79 0.56
N ILE A 451 18.53 16.96 0.88
CA ILE A 451 17.12 17.17 0.55
C ILE A 451 16.32 17.31 1.84
N TRP A 452 15.73 18.49 2.04
CA TRP A 452 14.73 18.68 3.08
C TRP A 452 13.41 18.06 2.64
N MET A 453 12.84 17.20 3.47
CA MET A 453 11.62 16.46 3.18
C MET A 453 10.55 16.80 4.22
N GLU A 454 9.36 17.12 3.74
CA GLU A 454 8.19 17.40 4.58
C GLU A 454 6.98 16.58 4.13
N VAL A 455 6.18 16.18 5.11
CA VAL A 455 4.84 15.64 4.86
C VAL A 455 3.85 16.30 5.79
N SER A 456 2.80 16.88 5.20
CA SER A 456 1.70 17.51 5.94
C SER A 456 0.36 16.85 5.63
N SER A 457 -0.56 16.88 6.60
CA SER A 457 -1.91 16.30 6.49
C SER A 457 -2.94 17.14 7.26
N PRO A 458 -4.20 17.23 6.79
CA PRO A 458 -5.28 17.80 7.59
C PRO A 458 -5.88 16.79 8.57
N GLU A 459 -5.64 15.49 8.37
CA GLU A 459 -6.37 14.40 9.03
C GLU A 459 -5.65 13.83 10.25
N SER A 460 -4.37 13.44 10.11
CA SER A 460 -3.61 12.87 11.22
C SER A 460 -2.09 12.92 11.06
N LEU A 461 -1.39 12.87 12.19
CA LEU A 461 0.07 12.70 12.23
C LEU A 461 0.51 11.30 11.76
N SER A 462 -0.34 10.28 11.96
CA SER A 462 -0.01 8.90 11.55
C SER A 462 0.06 8.76 10.03
N ILE A 463 -0.83 9.44 9.29
CA ILE A 463 -0.78 9.50 7.82
C ILE A 463 0.53 10.16 7.37
N CYS A 464 0.93 11.26 8.03
CA CYS A 464 2.19 11.95 7.71
C CYS A 464 3.40 11.01 7.87
N ARG A 465 3.45 10.27 8.98
CA ARG A 465 4.52 9.29 9.26
C ARG A 465 4.55 8.17 8.23
N GLN A 466 3.40 7.55 7.92
CA GLN A 466 3.33 6.46 6.93
C GLN A 466 3.82 6.89 5.55
N VAL A 467 3.40 8.08 5.09
CA VAL A 467 3.84 8.65 3.81
C VAL A 467 5.33 8.98 3.85
N MET A 468 5.83 9.58 4.93
CA MET A 468 7.26 9.89 5.07
C MET A 468 8.13 8.63 5.11
N GLU A 469 7.70 7.58 5.80
CA GLU A 469 8.40 6.29 5.81
C GLU A 469 8.48 5.65 4.44
N GLU A 470 7.39 5.67 3.67
CA GLU A 470 7.39 5.11 2.31
C GLU A 470 8.26 5.93 1.37
N LEU A 471 8.19 7.25 1.50
CA LEU A 471 9.04 8.16 0.76
C LEU A 471 10.53 7.92 1.06
N ILE A 472 10.90 7.76 2.34
CA ILE A 472 12.29 7.43 2.73
C ILE A 472 12.71 6.08 2.17
N LYS A 473 11.88 5.04 2.24
CA LYS A 473 12.22 3.72 1.68
C LYS A 473 12.52 3.82 0.19
N GLU A 474 11.68 4.52 -0.58
CA GLU A 474 11.95 4.74 -2.00
C GLU A 474 13.18 5.63 -2.22
N SER A 475 13.43 6.60 -1.34
CA SER A 475 14.60 7.48 -1.42
C SER A 475 15.91 6.73 -1.17
N ILE A 476 15.99 5.88 -0.14
CA ILE A 476 17.18 5.08 0.16
C ILE A 476 17.41 4.01 -0.92
N ALA A 477 16.36 3.49 -1.56
CA ALA A 477 16.53 2.62 -2.71
C ALA A 477 17.18 3.35 -3.92
N ILE A 478 17.03 4.67 -4.01
CA ILE A 478 17.65 5.53 -5.03
C ILE A 478 19.04 6.02 -4.57
N PHE A 479 19.20 6.34 -3.28
CA PHE A 479 20.40 6.84 -2.65
C PHE A 479 20.83 5.90 -1.49
N PRO A 480 21.49 4.77 -1.78
CA PRO A 480 21.79 3.75 -0.74
C PRO A 480 22.70 4.23 0.38
N ASP A 481 23.53 5.24 0.09
CA ASP A 481 24.49 5.81 1.03
C ASP A 481 23.93 7.01 1.83
N ALA A 482 22.70 7.42 1.55
CA ALA A 482 22.10 8.60 2.17
C ALA A 482 21.87 8.40 3.68
N GLN A 483 22.06 9.49 4.42
CA GLN A 483 21.84 9.55 5.86
C GLN A 483 20.59 10.37 6.18
N ILE A 484 19.90 10.06 7.28
CA ILE A 484 18.66 10.72 7.65
C ILE A 484 18.87 11.51 8.94
N GLU A 485 18.79 12.83 8.88
CA GLU A 485 18.84 13.68 10.07
C GLU A 485 17.42 13.95 10.61
N GLN A 486 17.27 13.75 11.92
CA GLN A 486 16.02 13.89 12.65
C GLN A 486 15.63 15.37 12.82
N VAL A 487 14.37 15.69 12.52
CA VAL A 487 13.80 17.03 12.70
C VAL A 487 12.72 16.99 13.77
N ARG A 488 12.74 18.00 14.65
CA ARG A 488 11.70 18.23 15.67
C ARG A 488 10.74 19.32 15.21
N VAL A 489 9.44 19.08 15.35
CA VAL A 489 8.41 20.11 15.20
C VAL A 489 7.98 20.52 16.61
N GLU A 490 8.10 21.80 16.91
CA GLU A 490 7.87 22.36 18.24
C GLU A 490 6.81 23.46 18.16
N ASP A 491 5.97 23.59 19.18
CA ASP A 491 4.96 24.64 19.22
C ASP A 491 5.59 26.00 19.49
N SER A 492 5.26 27.00 18.67
CA SER A 492 5.84 28.35 18.72
C SER A 492 5.65 29.08 20.06
N VAL A 493 4.60 28.77 20.83
CA VAL A 493 4.25 29.52 22.05
C VAL A 493 4.94 28.96 23.29
N GLN A 494 5.18 27.64 23.34
CA GLN A 494 5.69 26.94 24.54
C GLN A 494 6.96 26.11 24.30
N SER A 495 7.51 26.10 23.07
CA SER A 495 8.58 25.18 22.65
C SER A 495 8.28 23.72 23.01
N GLN A 496 7.00 23.37 23.07
CA GLN A 496 6.57 22.01 23.38
C GLN A 496 6.73 21.14 22.13
N LEU A 497 7.35 19.97 22.29
CA LEU A 497 7.49 19.03 21.19
C LEU A 497 6.11 18.57 20.68
N VAL A 498 5.84 18.82 19.40
CA VAL A 498 4.62 18.42 18.69
C VAL A 498 4.83 17.08 17.99
N SER A 499 5.92 16.97 17.24
CA SER A 499 6.32 15.74 16.57
C SER A 499 7.84 15.69 16.42
N VAL A 500 8.37 14.49 16.27
CA VAL A 500 9.77 14.26 15.92
C VAL A 500 9.81 13.10 14.94
N PHE A 501 10.62 13.23 13.90
CA PHE A 501 10.75 12.21 12.88
C PHE A 501 12.18 12.19 12.29
N PRO A 502 12.78 11.00 12.07
CA PRO A 502 12.33 9.70 12.57
C PRO A 502 12.59 9.53 14.08
N ASP A 503 11.55 9.27 14.87
CA ASP A 503 11.61 8.75 16.24
C ASP A 503 12.03 7.27 16.24
N LYS A 504 12.37 6.72 17.42
CA LYS A 504 12.69 5.32 17.70
C LYS A 504 11.67 4.31 17.15
N ASN A 505 10.41 4.73 16.98
CA ASN A 505 9.33 3.88 16.48
C ASN A 505 9.10 3.99 14.97
N ASP A 506 9.76 4.92 14.28
CA ASP A 506 9.68 5.08 12.83
C ASP A 506 10.78 4.27 12.12
N LEU A 507 10.59 4.02 10.83
CA LEU A 507 11.54 3.32 9.95
C LEU A 507 11.84 1.88 10.39
N THR A 508 10.94 1.25 11.14
CA THR A 508 11.06 -0.12 11.69
C THR A 508 11.19 -1.22 10.63
N GLY A 509 11.09 -0.89 9.34
CA GLY A 509 11.25 -1.83 8.22
C GLY A 509 12.58 -1.69 7.49
N MET A 510 13.51 -0.89 8.02
CA MET A 510 14.83 -0.61 7.45
C MET A 510 15.89 -0.93 8.50
N THR A 511 17.03 -1.45 8.06
CA THR A 511 18.21 -1.60 8.91
C THR A 511 18.78 -0.21 9.17
N VAL A 512 18.54 0.33 10.36
CA VAL A 512 18.96 1.70 10.72
C VAL A 512 19.95 1.69 11.88
N LYS A 513 20.93 2.59 11.83
CA LYS A 513 21.90 2.84 12.91
C LYS A 513 21.72 4.27 13.39
N ARG A 514 21.33 4.46 14.65
CA ARG A 514 21.17 5.80 15.23
C ARG A 514 22.51 6.27 15.78
N VAL A 515 22.94 7.45 15.33
CA VAL A 515 24.19 8.12 15.70
C VAL A 515 23.88 9.34 16.56
#